data_AF-A0A7W1LUL4-F1
#
_entry.id   AF-A0A7W1LUL4-F1
#
_cell.length_a   1.000
_cell.length_b   1.000
_cell.length_c   1.000
_cell.angle_alpha   90.00
_cell.angle_beta   90.00
_cell.angle_gamma   90.00
#
_symmetry.space_group_name_H-M   'P 1'
#
loop_
_entity.id
_entity.type
_entity.pdbx_description
1 polymer ?
#
loop_
_entity_poly.entity_id
_entity_poly.type
_entity_poly.pdbx_seq_one_letter_code
_entity_poly.pdbx_strand_id
1 'polypeptide(L)'
;LMAFPDEDVVVGSRFVSAAGVEAFKDLTEVTPSPGVRAVGEERAWGRRLAKRFSVDKTYDDASFVVASGSQDGFVDTEPLKPEKVDPDVSKLFANVRPDDGGAMIVYGWVMAEQLVKLGARS
;
A
#
# COMPACT_ATOMS: atom_id res chain seq x y z
N LEU A 1 18.77 4.20 13.99
CA LEU A 1 18.07 5.49 14.13
C LEU A 1 17.55 5.85 12.74
N MET A 2 16.24 5.76 12.51
CA MET A 2 15.62 6.42 11.34
C MET A 2 15.50 7.90 11.73
N ALA A 3 16.15 8.80 10.99
CA ALA A 3 16.11 10.23 11.27
C ALA A 3 15.25 10.91 10.22
N PHE A 4 13.98 11.10 10.54
CA PHE A 4 13.04 11.94 9.80
C PHE A 4 12.75 13.16 10.69
N PRO A 5 13.11 14.38 10.29
CA PRO A 5 12.91 15.57 11.11
C PRO A 5 11.43 15.97 11.11
N ASP A 6 10.67 15.53 12.12
CA ASP A 6 9.26 15.86 12.43
C ASP A 6 8.29 15.80 11.23
N GLU A 7 8.63 15.01 10.19
CA GLU A 7 7.90 14.94 8.93
C GLU A 7 7.01 13.68 8.88
N ASP A 8 5.85 13.82 8.24
CA ASP A 8 5.00 12.69 7.88
C ASP A 8 5.73 11.78 6.90
N VAL A 9 5.95 10.53 7.30
CA VAL A 9 6.62 9.55 6.45
C VAL A 9 5.60 8.79 5.65
N VAL A 10 5.70 8.86 4.32
CA VAL A 10 4.92 8.00 3.43
C VAL A 10 5.50 6.58 3.42
N VAL A 11 4.63 5.61 3.69
CA VAL A 11 4.94 4.18 3.61
C VAL A 11 4.03 3.56 2.57
N GLY A 12 4.62 2.92 1.56
CA GLY A 12 3.86 2.34 0.45
C GLY A 12 4.44 1.02 -0.02
N SER A 13 3.58 0.12 -0.47
CA SER A 13 3.95 -1.19 -1.01
C SER A 13 2.96 -1.63 -2.10
N ARG A 14 3.30 -2.74 -2.76
CA ARG A 14 2.44 -3.45 -3.70
C ARG A 14 1.86 -4.68 -3.01
N PHE A 15 0.56 -4.89 -3.16
CA PHE A 15 -0.16 -5.99 -2.54
C PHE A 15 -0.91 -6.80 -3.61
N VAL A 16 -0.78 -8.12 -3.55
CA VAL A 16 -1.50 -9.04 -4.44
C VAL A 16 -2.86 -9.45 -3.85
N SER A 17 -3.08 -9.20 -2.56
CA SER A 17 -4.30 -9.52 -1.84
C SER A 17 -4.59 -8.51 -0.73
N ALA A 18 -5.86 -8.42 -0.35
CA ALA A 18 -6.31 -7.56 0.76
C ALA A 18 -5.71 -7.96 2.12
N ALA A 19 -5.36 -9.23 2.28
CA ALA A 19 -4.75 -9.77 3.49
C ALA A 19 -3.42 -9.07 3.83
N GLY A 20 -2.63 -8.72 2.83
CA GLY A 20 -1.36 -8.03 3.03
C GLY A 20 -1.51 -6.59 3.55
N VAL A 21 -2.66 -5.95 3.31
CA VAL A 21 -2.95 -4.58 3.77
C VAL A 21 -2.99 -4.50 5.30
N GLU A 22 -3.20 -5.61 6.01
CA GLU A 22 -3.09 -5.68 7.48
C GLU A 22 -1.74 -5.17 7.99
N ALA A 23 -0.67 -5.29 7.19
CA ALA A 23 0.64 -4.73 7.53
C ALA A 23 0.62 -3.21 7.71
N PHE A 24 -0.40 -2.53 7.18
CA PHE A 24 -0.57 -1.07 7.17
C PHE A 24 -1.61 -0.57 8.19
N LYS A 25 -2.09 -1.42 9.10
CA LYS A 25 -3.12 -1.07 10.10
C LYS A 25 -2.76 0.10 11.03
N ASP A 26 -1.46 0.33 11.25
CA ASP A 26 -0.95 1.39 12.12
C ASP A 26 -0.65 2.69 11.34
N LEU A 27 -0.90 2.71 10.03
CA LEU A 27 -0.77 3.91 9.19
C LEU A 27 -2.06 4.72 9.21
N THR A 28 -1.92 6.04 9.00
CA THR A 28 -3.03 6.96 8.81
C THR A 28 -3.27 7.24 7.33
N GLU A 29 -4.50 7.64 6.98
CA GLU A 29 -4.91 8.05 5.62
C GLU A 29 -4.49 7.05 4.53
N VAL A 30 -4.72 5.75 4.80
CA VAL A 30 -4.39 4.67 3.86
C VAL A 30 -5.18 4.84 2.56
N THR A 31 -4.47 4.86 1.44
CA THR A 31 -4.98 5.05 0.09
C THR A 31 -4.56 3.87 -0.80
N PRO A 32 -5.46 3.31 -1.63
CA PRO A 32 -6.88 3.64 -1.74
C PRO A 32 -7.69 3.25 -0.48
N SER A 33 -8.67 4.08 -0.13
CA SER A 33 -9.58 3.84 1.00
C SER A 33 -10.95 3.33 0.52
N PRO A 34 -11.57 2.35 1.18
CA PRO A 34 -12.86 1.82 0.75
C PRO A 34 -13.96 2.89 0.69
N GLY A 35 -14.75 2.88 -0.38
CA GLY A 35 -15.87 3.80 -0.57
C GLY A 35 -15.48 5.26 -0.88
N VAL A 36 -14.19 5.58 -0.90
CA VAL A 36 -13.69 6.95 -1.16
C VAL A 36 -13.00 6.99 -2.52
N ARG A 37 -13.37 7.96 -3.36
CA ARG A 37 -12.68 8.20 -4.62
C ARG A 37 -11.46 9.07 -4.36
N ALA A 38 -10.29 8.56 -4.74
CA ALA A 38 -9.05 9.29 -4.53
C ALA A 38 -8.97 10.62 -5.29
N VAL A 39 -8.49 11.66 -4.62
CA VAL A 39 -8.31 13.02 -5.12
C VAL A 39 -7.02 13.17 -5.93
N GLY A 40 -6.80 14.34 -6.55
CA GLY A 40 -5.66 14.56 -7.44
C GLY A 40 -4.28 14.37 -6.78
N GLU A 41 -4.15 14.77 -5.51
CA GLU A 41 -2.92 14.60 -4.72
C GLU A 41 -2.64 13.13 -4.40
N GLU A 42 -3.64 12.40 -3.95
CA GLU A 42 -3.51 10.96 -3.65
C GLU A 42 -3.09 10.16 -4.88
N ARG A 43 -3.68 10.46 -6.03
CA ARG A 43 -3.28 9.88 -7.32
C ARG A 43 -1.85 10.27 -7.71
N ALA A 44 -1.43 11.49 -7.37
CA ALA A 44 -0.05 11.93 -7.62
C ALA A 44 0.95 11.11 -6.80
N TRP A 45 0.65 10.80 -5.54
CA TRP A 45 1.44 9.89 -4.72
C TRP A 45 1.46 8.47 -5.28
N GLY A 46 0.31 7.92 -5.69
CA GLY A 46 0.25 6.63 -6.37
C GLY A 46 1.16 6.57 -7.62
N ARG A 47 1.14 7.61 -8.46
CA ARG A 47 2.04 7.71 -9.63
C ARG A 47 3.53 7.79 -9.24
N ARG A 48 3.88 8.48 -8.15
CA ARG A 48 5.27 8.55 -7.64
C ARG A 48 5.75 7.17 -7.20
N LEU A 49 4.91 6.43 -6.46
CA LEU A 49 5.21 5.07 -6.02
C LEU A 49 5.31 4.09 -7.20
N ALA A 50 4.40 4.18 -8.17
CA ALA A 50 4.47 3.35 -9.38
C ALA A 50 5.80 3.52 -10.13
N LYS A 51 6.29 4.76 -10.27
CA LYS A 51 7.62 5.04 -10.82
C LYS A 51 8.74 4.46 -9.95
N ARG A 52 8.64 4.60 -8.63
CA ARG A 52 9.63 4.07 -7.67
C ARG A 52 9.75 2.55 -7.78
N PHE A 53 8.64 1.86 -8.02
CA PHE A 53 8.59 0.42 -8.22
C PHE A 53 8.83 0.00 -9.68
N SER A 54 9.03 0.94 -10.61
CA SER A 54 9.22 0.68 -12.04
C SER A 54 8.05 -0.07 -12.70
N VAL A 55 6.84 0.21 -12.26
CA VAL A 55 5.57 -0.38 -12.75
C VAL A 55 4.63 0.64 -13.38
N ASP A 56 5.11 1.86 -13.61
CA ASP A 56 4.31 3.00 -14.09
C ASP A 56 3.67 2.76 -15.46
N LYS A 57 4.23 1.87 -16.29
CA LYS A 57 3.69 1.53 -17.62
C LYS A 57 2.34 0.81 -17.58
N THR A 58 2.07 0.07 -16.51
CA THR A 58 0.88 -0.80 -16.37
C THR A 58 0.00 -0.37 -15.19
N TYR A 59 0.27 0.81 -14.62
CA TYR A 59 -0.41 1.36 -13.47
C TYR A 59 -1.60 2.25 -13.86
N ASP A 60 -2.76 2.03 -13.26
CA ASP A 60 -3.95 2.86 -13.35
C ASP A 60 -4.12 3.73 -12.09
N ASP A 61 -4.16 5.05 -12.26
CA ASP A 61 -4.19 5.98 -11.13
C ASP A 61 -5.57 6.14 -10.47
N ALA A 62 -6.64 5.65 -11.11
CA ALA A 62 -7.98 5.72 -10.55
C ALA A 62 -8.28 4.55 -9.60
N SER A 63 -7.75 3.36 -9.93
CA SER A 63 -7.92 2.12 -9.16
C SER A 63 -6.70 1.75 -8.33
N PHE A 64 -5.55 2.39 -8.56
CA PHE A 64 -4.25 2.06 -7.97
C PHE A 64 -3.75 0.65 -8.34
N VAL A 65 -4.33 0.03 -9.36
CA VAL A 65 -3.97 -1.31 -9.83
C VAL A 65 -2.85 -1.23 -10.86
N VAL A 66 -1.86 -2.10 -10.70
CA VAL A 66 -0.87 -2.45 -11.71
C VAL A 66 -1.34 -3.73 -12.38
N ALA A 67 -1.52 -3.70 -13.70
CA ALA A 67 -2.06 -4.85 -14.44
C ALA A 67 -1.09 -6.05 -14.49
N SER A 68 0.22 -5.79 -14.58
CA SER A 68 1.24 -6.84 -14.73
C SER A 68 2.64 -6.35 -14.35
N GLY A 69 3.57 -7.29 -14.13
CA GLY A 69 4.99 -6.99 -13.90
C GLY A 69 5.29 -6.38 -12.53
N SER A 70 4.44 -6.65 -11.54
CA SER A 70 4.49 -5.99 -10.24
C SER A 70 4.96 -6.86 -9.08
N GLN A 71 5.22 -8.16 -9.31
CA GLN A 71 5.48 -9.15 -8.27
C GLN A 71 6.97 -9.35 -7.93
N ASP A 72 7.84 -8.43 -8.30
CA ASP A 72 9.27 -8.46 -7.90
C ASP A 72 9.46 -7.68 -6.59
N GLY A 73 10.24 -8.19 -5.63
CA GLY A 73 10.52 -7.47 -4.38
C GLY A 73 9.28 -7.23 -3.52
N PHE A 74 8.56 -8.31 -3.21
CA PHE A 74 7.30 -8.30 -2.46
C PHE A 74 7.51 -8.61 -0.97
N VAL A 75 6.51 -8.23 -0.18
CA VAL A 75 6.35 -8.66 1.21
C VAL A 75 5.17 -9.64 1.23
N ASP A 76 5.44 -10.86 1.63
CA ASP A 76 4.40 -11.86 1.86
C ASP A 76 3.93 -11.78 3.30
N THR A 77 2.66 -11.44 3.49
CA THR A 77 2.06 -11.27 4.81
C THR A 77 0.78 -12.08 4.85
N GLU A 78 0.77 -13.10 5.69
CA GLU A 78 -0.43 -13.86 6.00
C GLU A 78 -1.01 -13.38 7.35
N PRO A 79 -2.26 -12.90 7.37
CA PRO A 79 -2.90 -12.48 8.62
C PRO A 79 -3.16 -13.71 9.49
N LEU A 80 -2.92 -13.57 10.79
CA LEU A 80 -3.23 -14.60 11.80
C LEU A 80 -4.71 -15.01 11.81
N LYS A 81 -5.59 -14.15 11.28
CA LYS A 81 -7.04 -14.34 11.23
C LYS A 81 -7.59 -13.86 9.88
N PRO A 82 -7.45 -14.66 8.80
CA PRO A 82 -7.89 -14.27 7.46
C PRO A 82 -9.38 -13.90 7.38
N GLU A 83 -10.21 -14.48 8.24
CA GLU A 83 -11.64 -14.18 8.37
C GLU A 83 -11.94 -12.77 8.88
N LYS A 84 -10.93 -12.04 9.37
CA LYS A 84 -11.08 -10.67 9.88
C LYS A 84 -10.66 -9.59 8.91
N VAL A 85 -10.23 -9.95 7.70
CA VAL A 85 -9.97 -8.95 6.66
C VAL A 85 -11.27 -8.25 6.33
N ASP A 86 -11.26 -6.91 6.37
CA ASP A 86 -12.44 -6.09 6.09
C ASP A 86 -12.99 -6.42 4.67
N PRO A 87 -14.27 -6.79 4.54
CA PRO A 87 -14.88 -7.06 3.25
C PRO A 87 -14.79 -5.89 2.26
N ASP A 88 -14.80 -4.65 2.75
CA ASP A 88 -14.72 -3.46 1.90
C ASP A 88 -13.30 -3.22 1.40
N VAL A 89 -12.27 -3.58 2.19
CA VAL A 89 -10.88 -3.65 1.70
C VAL A 89 -10.74 -4.77 0.68
N SER A 90 -11.36 -5.92 0.90
CA SER A 90 -11.35 -7.04 -0.05
C SER A 90 -11.94 -6.66 -1.42
N LYS A 91 -12.98 -5.82 -1.45
CA LYS A 91 -13.58 -5.32 -2.69
C LYS A 91 -12.64 -4.45 -3.52
N LEU A 92 -11.70 -3.73 -2.90
CA LEU A 92 -10.69 -2.95 -3.65
C LEU A 92 -9.86 -3.85 -4.57
N PHE A 93 -9.59 -5.08 -4.14
CA PHE A 93 -8.76 -6.03 -4.87
C PHE A 93 -9.49 -6.82 -5.96
N ALA A 94 -10.78 -6.57 -6.21
CA ALA A 94 -11.59 -7.34 -7.18
C ALA A 94 -11.01 -7.36 -8.60
N ASN A 95 -10.28 -6.30 -8.98
CA ASN A 95 -9.65 -6.15 -10.29
C ASN A 95 -8.15 -6.49 -10.30
N VAL A 96 -7.57 -6.89 -9.16
CA VAL A 96 -6.20 -7.38 -9.11
C VAL A 96 -6.17 -8.80 -9.70
N ARG A 97 -5.18 -9.06 -10.56
CA ARG A 97 -4.96 -10.35 -11.21
C ARG A 97 -3.56 -10.86 -10.88
N PRO A 98 -3.38 -11.55 -9.73
CA PRO A 98 -2.06 -12.00 -9.29
C PRO A 98 -1.38 -12.92 -10.30
N ASP A 99 -2.12 -13.80 -10.99
CA ASP A 99 -1.55 -14.72 -11.97
C ASP A 99 -0.95 -14.02 -13.19
N ASP A 100 -1.44 -12.81 -13.52
CA ASP A 100 -0.89 -11.95 -14.56
C ASP A 100 0.25 -11.05 -14.05
N GLY A 101 0.68 -11.26 -12.80
CA GLY A 101 1.65 -10.42 -12.11
C GLY A 101 1.09 -9.07 -11.66
N GLY A 102 -0.24 -8.97 -11.50
CA GLY A 102 -0.93 -7.77 -11.05
C GLY A 102 -0.89 -7.56 -9.53
N ALA A 103 -0.95 -6.31 -9.11
CA ALA A 103 -0.98 -5.90 -7.70
C ALA A 103 -1.65 -4.53 -7.55
N MET A 104 -2.04 -4.19 -6.32
CA MET A 104 -2.49 -2.85 -5.95
C MET A 104 -1.37 -2.11 -5.22
N ILE A 105 -1.11 -0.86 -5.61
CA ILE A 105 -0.27 0.03 -4.81
C ILE A 105 -1.13 0.61 -3.69
N VAL A 106 -0.72 0.35 -2.45
CA VAL A 106 -1.33 0.93 -1.26
C VAL A 106 -0.26 1.74 -0.53
N TYR A 107 -0.62 2.88 0.01
CA TYR A 107 0.25 3.67 0.86
C TYR A 107 -0.52 4.36 1.98
N GLY A 108 0.17 4.78 3.01
CA GLY A 108 -0.35 5.61 4.08
C GLY A 108 0.77 6.43 4.72
N TRP A 109 0.44 7.12 5.78
CA TRP A 109 1.34 8.00 6.49
C TRP A 109 1.60 7.51 7.90
N VAL A 110 2.76 7.85 8.43
CA VAL A 110 3.11 7.58 9.81
C VAL A 110 4.04 8.67 10.32
N MET A 111 3.76 9.14 11.52
CA MET A 111 4.62 10.10 12.20
C MET A 111 5.97 9.46 12.51
N ALA A 112 7.05 10.23 12.36
CA ALA A 112 8.40 9.79 12.65
C ALA A 112 8.54 9.17 14.07
N GLU A 113 7.87 9.72 15.07
CA GLU A 113 7.91 9.23 16.46
C GLU A 113 7.30 7.84 16.62
N GLN A 114 6.29 7.48 15.81
CA GLN A 114 5.73 6.13 15.82
C GLN A 114 6.70 5.13 15.19
N LEU A 115 7.42 5.53 14.14
CA LEU A 115 8.48 4.70 13.53
C LEU A 115 9.67 4.47 14.47
N VAL A 116 10.01 5.45 15.30
CA VAL A 116 11.09 5.32 16.30
C VAL A 116 10.82 4.15 17.24
N LYS A 117 9.56 3.88 17.61
CA LYS A 117 9.20 2.74 18.47
C LYS A 117 9.54 1.38 17.84
N LEU A 118 9.49 1.27 16.50
CA LEU A 118 9.82 0.05 15.77
C LEU A 118 11.34 -0.12 15.57
N GLY A 119 12.08 0.99 15.50
CA GLY A 119 13.53 1.00 15.27
C GLY A 119 14.40 1.15 16.53
N ALA A 120 13.79 1.37 17.69
CA ALA A 120 14.50 1.45 18.96
C ALA A 120 15.06 0.07 19.33
N ARG A 121 16.38 -0.02 19.50
CA ARG A 121 16.99 -1.21 20.11
C ARG A 121 16.56 -1.23 21.58
N SER A 122 15.93 -2.32 21.99
CA SER A 122 15.65 -2.65 23.40
C SER A 122 16.92 -2.64 24.23
#